data_AF-A0A7X7KKW2-F1
#
_entry.id   AF-A0A7X7KKW2-F1
#
_cell.length_a   1.000
_cell.length_b   1.000
_cell.length_c   1.000
_cell.angle_alpha   90.00
_cell.angle_beta   90.00
_cell.angle_gamma   90.00
#
_symmetry.space_group_name_H-M   'P 1'
#
loop_
_entity.id
_entity.type
_entity.pdbx_description
1 polymer ?
#
loop_
_entity_poly.entity_id
_entity_poly.type
_entity_poly.pdbx_seq_one_letter_code
_entity_poly.pdbx_strand_id
1 'polypeptide(L)'
;MTQPEPWYQYIARHTGMSERAVQRYAAIGHALDPAAADRLRGTPFENRLGEIEALSRQAPDEQRQIAELLTRQEDAVGSVAEALAIVKGHAPSVSKTAAERLVGRWRRMKKADRRARVMELTDEQAEELAELLDERSGQTEENA
;
A
#
# COMPACT_ATOMS: atom_id res chain seq x y z
N MET A 1 -39.73 -5.14 32.37
CA MET A 1 -39.50 -5.63 30.99
C MET A 1 -38.01 -5.47 30.72
N THR A 2 -37.28 -6.58 30.61
CA THR A 2 -35.84 -6.54 30.30
C THR A 2 -35.69 -6.23 28.81
N GLN A 3 -34.98 -5.15 28.48
CA GLN A 3 -34.65 -4.85 27.08
C GLN A 3 -33.82 -6.01 26.49
N PRO A 4 -34.06 -6.42 25.23
CA PRO A 4 -33.27 -7.46 24.60
C PRO A 4 -31.79 -7.01 24.51
N GLU A 5 -30.88 -7.95 24.82
CA GLU A 5 -29.44 -7.73 24.72
C GLU A 5 -29.08 -7.32 23.28
N PRO A 6 -28.43 -6.16 23.06
CA PRO A 6 -27.95 -5.77 21.74
C PRO A 6 -27.02 -6.83 21.14
N TRP A 7 -27.17 -7.10 19.85
CA TRP A 7 -26.42 -8.16 19.14
C TRP A 7 -24.90 -8.10 19.36
N TYR A 8 -24.29 -6.91 19.42
CA TYR A 8 -22.84 -6.77 19.63
C TYR A 8 -22.38 -7.20 21.03
N GLN A 9 -23.24 -7.07 22.05
CA GLN A 9 -22.97 -7.57 23.41
C GLN A 9 -23.00 -9.09 23.46
N TYR A 10 -23.99 -9.67 22.78
CA TYR A 10 -24.06 -11.11 22.59
C TYR A 10 -22.77 -11.63 21.91
N ILE A 11 -22.35 -11.07 20.79
CA ILE A 11 -21.14 -11.51 20.08
C ILE A 11 -19.88 -11.32 20.94
N ALA A 12 -19.74 -10.18 21.63
CA ALA A 12 -18.60 -9.90 22.49
C ALA A 12 -18.45 -10.98 23.59
N ARG A 13 -19.56 -11.33 24.26
CA ARG A 13 -19.58 -12.37 25.31
C ARG A 13 -19.13 -13.74 24.81
N HIS A 14 -19.52 -14.12 23.59
CA HIS A 14 -19.28 -15.48 23.07
C HIS A 14 -17.99 -15.60 22.24
N THR A 15 -17.38 -14.48 21.81
CA THR A 15 -16.14 -14.48 21.03
C THR A 15 -14.91 -14.04 21.83
N GLY A 16 -15.11 -13.54 23.06
CA GLY A 16 -14.04 -12.96 23.87
C GLY A 16 -13.53 -11.61 23.34
N MET A 17 -14.19 -11.04 22.33
CA MET A 17 -13.91 -9.71 21.82
C MET A 17 -14.56 -8.65 22.71
N SER A 18 -13.99 -7.45 22.74
CA SER A 18 -14.67 -6.31 23.34
C SER A 18 -15.85 -5.86 22.46
N GLU A 19 -16.89 -5.29 23.08
CA GLU A 19 -18.02 -4.69 22.34
C GLU A 19 -17.55 -3.68 21.29
N ARG A 20 -16.53 -2.88 21.65
CA ARG A 20 -15.90 -1.91 20.75
C ARG A 20 -15.28 -2.57 19.52
N ALA A 21 -14.63 -3.72 19.69
CA ALA A 21 -14.06 -4.46 18.56
C ALA A 21 -15.17 -4.98 17.64
N VAL A 22 -16.22 -5.57 18.20
CA VAL A 22 -17.37 -6.08 17.42
C VAL A 22 -18.03 -4.96 16.62
N GLN A 23 -18.30 -3.82 17.25
CA GLN A 23 -18.88 -2.65 16.59
C GLN A 23 -17.97 -2.13 15.46
N ARG A 24 -16.65 -2.09 15.68
CA ARG A 24 -15.68 -1.69 14.65
C ARG A 24 -15.69 -2.64 13.45
N TYR A 25 -15.65 -3.95 13.66
CA TYR A 25 -15.74 -4.92 12.57
C TYR A 25 -17.06 -4.80 11.79
N ALA A 26 -18.18 -4.61 12.50
CA ALA A 26 -19.49 -4.43 11.89
C ALA A 26 -19.53 -3.19 10.99
N ALA A 27 -19.01 -2.06 11.49
CA ALA A 27 -18.97 -0.81 10.75
C ALA A 27 -18.08 -0.91 9.49
N ILE A 28 -16.92 -1.55 9.61
CA ILE A 28 -16.02 -1.81 8.48
C ILE A 28 -16.74 -2.67 7.43
N GLY A 29 -17.30 -3.81 7.84
CA GLY A 29 -17.99 -4.72 6.92
C GLY A 29 -19.20 -4.07 6.23
N HIS A 30 -19.92 -3.19 6.93
CA HIS A 30 -21.05 -2.46 6.35
C HIS A 30 -20.62 -1.39 5.33
N ALA A 31 -19.45 -0.78 5.51
CA ALA A 31 -18.93 0.27 4.64
C ALA A 31 -18.13 -0.26 3.44
N LEU A 32 -17.84 -1.57 3.40
CA LEU A 32 -17.11 -2.19 2.30
C LEU A 32 -18.03 -2.45 1.09
N ASP A 33 -17.56 -2.05 -0.09
CA ASP A 33 -18.15 -2.44 -1.36
C ASP A 33 -18.01 -3.96 -1.55
N PRO A 34 -19.11 -4.68 -1.86
CA PRO A 34 -19.07 -6.14 -1.99
C PRO A 34 -18.09 -6.64 -3.06
N ALA A 35 -17.97 -5.93 -4.19
CA ALA A 35 -17.08 -6.34 -5.29
C ALA A 35 -15.60 -6.11 -4.93
N ALA A 36 -15.29 -5.06 -4.15
CA ALA A 36 -13.97 -4.86 -3.58
C ALA A 36 -13.63 -5.96 -2.56
N ALA A 37 -14.57 -6.32 -1.68
CA ALA A 37 -14.40 -7.36 -0.68
C ALA A 37 -14.14 -8.74 -1.30
N ASP A 38 -14.93 -9.13 -2.30
CA ASP A 38 -14.78 -10.41 -3.00
C ASP A 38 -13.43 -10.51 -3.71
N ARG A 39 -12.94 -9.41 -4.27
CA ARG A 39 -11.62 -9.36 -4.93
C ARG A 39 -10.46 -9.51 -3.95
N LEU A 40 -10.60 -9.04 -2.71
CA LEU A 40 -9.57 -9.16 -1.68
C LEU A 40 -9.58 -10.50 -0.95
N ARG A 41 -10.64 -11.31 -1.11
CA ARG A 41 -10.73 -12.63 -0.48
C ARG A 41 -9.62 -13.55 -1.00
N GLY A 42 -8.94 -14.26 -0.09
CA GLY A 42 -7.81 -15.13 -0.39
C GLY A 42 -6.49 -14.38 -0.63
N THR A 43 -6.49 -13.05 -0.58
CA THR A 43 -5.28 -12.24 -0.73
C THR A 43 -4.62 -11.98 0.63
N PRO A 44 -3.33 -11.58 0.67
CA PRO A 44 -2.68 -11.16 1.91
C PRO A 44 -3.35 -9.98 2.63
N PHE A 45 -4.23 -9.23 1.94
CA PHE A 45 -4.94 -8.08 2.51
C PHE A 45 -6.21 -8.48 3.27
N GLU A 46 -6.81 -9.65 2.98
CA GLU A 46 -8.03 -10.12 3.64
C GLU A 46 -7.92 -10.08 5.18
N ASN A 47 -6.75 -10.45 5.69
CA ASN A 47 -6.49 -10.56 7.13
C ASN A 47 -5.80 -9.33 7.74
N ARG A 48 -5.64 -8.25 6.98
CA ARG A 48 -5.00 -7.00 7.45
C ARG A 48 -6.07 -5.97 7.82
N LEU A 49 -6.58 -6.05 9.04
CA LEU A 49 -7.65 -5.16 9.52
C LEU A 49 -7.36 -3.67 9.28
N GLY A 50 -6.11 -3.22 9.44
CA GLY A 50 -5.74 -1.82 9.17
C GLY A 50 -5.94 -1.41 7.72
N GLU A 51 -5.64 -2.31 6.77
CA GLU A 51 -5.81 -2.08 5.32
C GLU A 51 -7.31 -2.11 4.97
N ILE A 52 -8.04 -3.12 5.47
CA ILE A 52 -9.49 -3.25 5.23
C ILE A 52 -10.25 -2.05 5.80
N GLU A 53 -9.86 -1.55 6.97
CA GLU A 53 -10.45 -0.33 7.55
C GLU A 53 -10.06 0.94 6.77
N ALA A 54 -8.83 1.03 6.24
CA ALA A 54 -8.43 2.13 5.38
C ALA A 54 -9.24 2.15 4.08
N LEU A 55 -9.48 0.97 3.51
CA LEU A 55 -10.29 0.79 2.31
C LEU A 55 -11.75 1.18 2.55
N SER A 56 -12.35 0.71 3.65
CA SER A 56 -13.77 0.97 3.96
C SER A 56 -14.10 2.45 4.19
N ARG A 57 -13.08 3.31 4.33
CA ARG A 57 -13.25 4.77 4.46
C ARG A 57 -13.34 5.49 3.12
N GLN A 58 -13.02 4.83 2.01
CA GLN A 58 -13.05 5.43 0.67
C GLN A 58 -14.43 5.29 0.03
N ALA A 59 -14.71 6.06 -1.03
CA ALA A 59 -15.95 5.92 -1.78
C ALA A 59 -16.02 4.55 -2.49
N PRO A 60 -17.21 3.97 -2.74
CA PRO A 60 -17.34 2.63 -3.33
C PRO A 60 -16.55 2.44 -4.64
N ASP A 61 -16.53 3.46 -5.50
CA ASP A 61 -15.79 3.43 -6.75
C ASP A 61 -14.27 3.37 -6.52
N GLU A 62 -13.76 4.17 -5.58
CA GLU A 62 -12.35 4.15 -5.17
C GLU A 62 -11.98 2.80 -4.53
N GLN A 63 -12.87 2.21 -3.72
CA GLN A 63 -12.64 0.90 -3.11
C GLN A 63 -12.41 -0.18 -4.16
N ARG A 64 -13.21 -0.19 -5.23
CA ARG A 64 -13.06 -1.15 -6.33
C ARG A 64 -11.75 -0.95 -7.10
N GLN A 65 -11.39 0.29 -7.39
CA GLN A 65 -10.13 0.62 -8.07
C GLN A 65 -8.90 0.23 -7.22
N ILE A 66 -8.93 0.52 -5.92
CA ILE A 66 -7.88 0.13 -4.99
C ILE A 66 -7.75 -1.39 -4.91
N ALA A 67 -8.86 -2.12 -4.76
CA ALA A 67 -8.85 -3.58 -4.74
C ALA A 67 -8.30 -4.17 -6.04
N GLU A 68 -8.57 -3.55 -7.19
CA GLU A 68 -7.95 -3.93 -8.46
C GLU A 68 -6.42 -3.76 -8.42
N LEU A 69 -5.91 -2.59 -8.02
CA LEU A 69 -4.47 -2.34 -7.94
C LEU A 69 -3.76 -3.29 -6.98
N LEU A 70 -4.36 -3.59 -5.82
CA LEU A 70 -3.81 -4.50 -4.82
C LEU A 70 -3.70 -5.95 -5.29
N THR A 71 -4.44 -6.33 -6.34
CA THR A 71 -4.53 -7.71 -6.82
C THR A 71 -3.89 -7.94 -8.19
N ARG A 72 -3.32 -6.91 -8.83
CA ARG A 72 -2.53 -7.03 -10.05
C ARG A 72 -1.21 -7.76 -9.78
N GLN A 73 -0.81 -8.68 -10.67
CA GLN A 73 0.42 -9.48 -10.46
C GLN A 73 1.71 -8.73 -10.77
N GLU A 74 1.70 -7.82 -11.75
CA GLU A 74 2.92 -7.16 -12.25
C GLU A 74 3.27 -5.89 -11.44
N ASP A 75 2.27 -5.20 -10.90
CA ASP A 75 2.41 -3.94 -10.16
C ASP A 75 1.56 -3.91 -8.87
N ALA A 76 1.54 -5.02 -8.13
CA ALA A 76 0.83 -5.08 -6.86
C ALA A 76 1.45 -4.09 -5.86
N VAL A 77 0.69 -3.05 -5.54
CA VAL A 77 1.01 -2.08 -4.50
C VAL A 77 0.98 -2.72 -3.12
N GLY A 78 1.86 -2.28 -2.23
CA GLY A 78 2.08 -2.93 -0.94
C GLY A 78 1.04 -2.59 0.13
N SER A 79 0.21 -1.56 -0.11
CA SER A 79 -0.78 -1.04 0.84
C SER A 79 -1.93 -0.30 0.16
N VAL A 80 -3.06 -0.18 0.86
CA VAL A 80 -4.21 0.63 0.45
C VAL A 80 -3.83 2.10 0.32
N ALA A 81 -2.93 2.61 1.16
CA ALA A 81 -2.48 4.00 1.10
C ALA A 81 -1.72 4.31 -0.20
N GLU A 82 -0.85 3.40 -0.62
CA GLU A 82 -0.12 3.49 -1.90
C GLU A 82 -1.08 3.37 -3.10
N ALA A 83 -2.01 2.40 -3.05
CA ALA A 83 -3.06 2.25 -4.05
C ALA A 83 -3.91 3.53 -4.20
N LEU A 84 -4.30 4.13 -3.07
CA LEU A 84 -5.10 5.36 -3.03
C LEU A 84 -4.34 6.54 -3.63
N ALA A 85 -3.02 6.64 -3.41
CA ALA A 85 -2.20 7.69 -4.01
C ALA A 85 -2.25 7.58 -5.55
N ILE A 86 -2.09 6.37 -6.09
CA ILE A 86 -2.17 6.11 -7.53
C ILE A 86 -3.56 6.43 -8.09
N VAL A 87 -4.63 5.99 -7.43
CA VAL A 87 -6.03 6.32 -7.81
C VAL A 87 -6.25 7.83 -7.85
N LYS A 88 -5.63 8.58 -6.92
CA LYS A 88 -5.70 10.04 -6.86
C LYS A 88 -4.70 10.75 -7.79
N GLY A 89 -4.04 10.02 -8.69
CA GLY A 89 -3.09 10.58 -9.65
C GLY A 89 -1.79 11.10 -9.03
N HIS A 90 -1.46 10.68 -7.80
CA HIS A 90 -0.18 10.99 -7.18
C HIS A 90 0.83 9.91 -7.58
N ALA A 91 2.04 10.33 -7.95
CA ALA A 91 3.14 9.40 -8.17
C ALA A 91 3.40 8.60 -6.88
N PRO A 92 3.59 7.26 -6.98
CA PRO A 92 3.89 6.46 -5.80
C PRO A 92 5.17 6.99 -5.14
N SER A 93 5.02 7.53 -3.92
CA SER A 93 6.17 8.00 -3.16
C SER A 93 6.93 6.79 -2.65
N VAL A 94 8.15 6.57 -3.16
CA VAL A 94 9.07 5.60 -2.56
C VAL A 94 9.27 6.02 -1.12
N SER A 95 8.79 5.21 -0.17
CA SER A 95 8.98 5.53 1.24
C SER A 95 10.47 5.79 1.51
N LYS A 96 10.79 6.81 2.30
CA LYS A 96 12.17 7.16 2.66
C LYS A 96 12.97 5.92 3.12
N THR A 97 12.32 5.03 3.86
CA THR A 97 12.89 3.76 4.32
C THR A 97 13.20 2.78 3.18
N ALA A 98 12.38 2.70 2.14
CA ALA A 98 12.66 1.86 0.97
C ALA A 98 13.87 2.39 0.17
N ALA A 99 13.94 3.70 -0.05
CA ALA A 99 15.09 4.35 -0.68
C ALA A 99 16.39 4.13 0.12
N GLU A 100 16.35 4.32 1.45
CA GLU A 100 17.48 4.07 2.33
C GLU A 100 17.96 2.60 2.28
N ARG A 101 17.03 1.64 2.23
CA ARG A 101 17.38 0.22 2.07
C ARG A 101 18.01 -0.10 0.72
N LEU A 102 17.52 0.51 -0.36
CA LEU A 102 18.11 0.36 -1.69
C LEU A 102 19.54 0.89 -1.71
N VAL A 103 19.76 2.13 -1.24
CA VAL A 103 21.09 2.74 -1.15
C VAL A 103 22.01 1.91 -0.25
N GLY A 104 21.51 1.42 0.90
CA GLY A 104 22.27 0.57 1.80
C GLY A 104 22.68 -0.77 1.19
N ARG A 105 21.81 -1.40 0.38
CA ARG A 105 22.15 -2.61 -0.39
C ARG A 105 23.18 -2.30 -1.47
N TRP A 106 22.98 -1.24 -2.25
CA TRP A 106 23.91 -0.79 -3.28
C TRP A 106 25.32 -0.55 -2.74
N ARG A 107 25.44 0.13 -1.58
CA ARG A 107 26.74 0.40 -0.93
C ARG A 107 27.47 -0.88 -0.49
N ARG A 108 26.75 -1.94 -0.13
CA ARG A 108 27.33 -3.22 0.30
C ARG A 108 27.74 -4.12 -0.86
N MET A 109 27.26 -3.86 -2.07
CA MET A 109 27.66 -4.60 -3.27
C MET A 109 29.11 -4.28 -3.66
N LYS A 110 29.84 -5.30 -4.16
CA LYS A 110 31.18 -5.08 -4.70
C LYS A 110 31.09 -4.16 -5.92
N LYS A 111 32.20 -3.48 -6.24
CA LYS A 111 32.26 -2.58 -7.39
C LYS A 111 31.95 -3.31 -8.71
N ALA A 112 32.38 -4.57 -8.84
CA ALA A 112 32.08 -5.41 -10.00
C ALA A 112 30.58 -5.68 -10.15
N ASP A 113 29.90 -6.04 -9.06
CA ASP A 113 28.45 -6.33 -9.07
C ASP A 113 27.62 -5.07 -9.36
N ARG A 114 28.03 -3.91 -8.81
CA ARG A 114 27.41 -2.63 -9.15
C ARG A 114 27.57 -2.30 -10.63
N ARG A 115 28.77 -2.52 -11.19
CA ARG A 115 29.03 -2.30 -12.61
C ARG A 115 28.18 -3.23 -13.47
N ALA A 116 28.15 -4.52 -13.15
CA ALA A 116 27.31 -5.49 -13.86
C ALA A 116 25.84 -5.04 -13.86
N ARG A 117 25.33 -4.62 -12.69
CA ARG A 117 23.95 -4.14 -12.58
C ARG A 117 23.65 -2.90 -13.43
N VAL A 118 24.59 -1.95 -13.53
CA VAL A 118 24.45 -0.78 -14.42
C VAL A 118 24.44 -1.21 -15.89
N MET A 119 25.25 -2.20 -16.27
CA MET A 119 25.30 -2.72 -17.65
C MET A 119 24.07 -3.55 -18.03
N GLU A 120 23.26 -3.98 -17.07
CA GLU A 120 21.99 -4.70 -17.29
C GLU A 120 20.80 -3.76 -17.51
N LEU A 121 20.98 -2.45 -17.36
CA LEU A 121 19.93 -1.48 -17.63
C LEU A 121 19.58 -1.51 -19.12
N THR A 122 18.29 -1.30 -19.42
CA THR A 122 17.87 -1.01 -20.80
C THR A 122 18.36 0.38 -21.21
N ASP A 123 18.40 0.65 -22.51
CA ASP A 123 18.79 1.99 -23.01
C ASP A 123 17.89 3.09 -22.41
N GLU A 124 16.58 2.84 -22.34
CA GLU A 124 15.60 3.73 -21.70
C GLU A 124 15.92 3.99 -20.23
N GLN A 125 16.22 2.95 -19.45
CA GLN A 125 16.57 3.09 -18.03
C GLN A 125 17.92 3.80 -17.83
N ALA A 126 18.86 3.62 -18.75
CA ALA A 126 20.16 4.28 -18.72
C ALA A 126 20.04 5.78 -19.04
N GLU A 127 19.19 6.14 -19.99
CA GLU A 127 18.88 7.53 -20.35
C GLU A 127 18.16 8.26 -19.21
N GLU A 128 17.12 7.66 -18.64
CA GLU A 128 16.41 8.19 -17.47
C GLU A 128 17.37 8.42 -16.28
N LEU A 129 18.26 7.44 -16.01
CA LEU A 129 19.23 7.58 -14.94
C LEU A 129 20.25 8.70 -15.21
N ALA A 130 20.63 8.91 -16.48
CA ALA A 130 21.55 9.98 -16.85
C ALA A 130 20.93 11.36 -16.66
N GLU A 131 19.66 11.54 -17.06
CA GLU A 131 18.89 12.77 -16.84
C GLU A 131 18.81 13.13 -15.36
N LEU A 132 18.42 12.17 -14.51
CA LEU A 132 18.34 12.37 -13.05
C LEU A 132 19.69 12.75 -12.41
N LEU A 133 20.80 12.24 -12.95
CA LEU A 133 22.15 12.57 -12.46
C LEU A 133 22.60 13.97 -12.90
N ASP A 134 22.19 14.40 -14.09
CA ASP A 134 22.46 15.74 -14.61
C ASP A 134 21.69 16.80 -13.81
N GLU A 135 20.37 16.59 -13.62
CA GLU A 135 19.53 17.46 -12.78
C GLU A 135 20.09 17.66 -11.38
N ARG A 136 20.55 16.57 -10.75
CA ARG A 136 21.17 16.61 -9.42
C ARG A 136 22.47 17.42 -9.42
N SER A 137 23.26 17.32 -10.49
CA SER A 137 24.52 18.05 -10.61
C SER A 137 24.25 19.55 -10.74
N GLY A 138 23.26 19.94 -11.56
CA GLY A 138 22.81 21.34 -11.69
C GLY A 138 22.25 21.94 -10.39
N GLN A 139 21.46 21.19 -9.62
CA GLN A 139 20.95 21.64 -8.31
C GLN A 139 22.06 21.87 -7.27
N THR A 140 23.22 21.23 -7.44
CA THR A 140 24.37 21.40 -6.54
C THR A 140 25.12 22.71 -6.85
N GLU A 141 25.10 23.17 -8.11
CA GLU A 141 25.73 24.41 -8.54
C GLU A 141 24.88 25.66 -8.24
N GLU A 142 23.55 25.54 -8.26
CA GLU A 142 22.64 26.67 -7.96
C GLU A 142 22.54 27.00 -6.45
N ASN A 143 22.92 26.06 -5.58
CA ASN A 143 22.87 26.20 -4.12
C ASN A 143 24.25 26.44 -3.46
N ALA A 144 25.31 26.63 -4.24
CA ALA A 144 26.69 26.88 -3.79
C ALA A 144 27.07 28.35 -3.93
#